data_AF-A0A7W1FE30-F1
#
_entry.id   AF-A0A7W1FE30-F1
#
_cell.length_a   1.000
_cell.length_b   1.000
_cell.length_c   1.000
_cell.angle_alpha   90.00
_cell.angle_beta   90.00
_cell.angle_gamma   90.00
#
_symmetry.space_group_name_H-M   'P 1'
#
loop_
_entity.id
_entity.type
_entity.pdbx_description
1 polymer ?
#
loop_
_entity_poly.entity_id
_entity_poly.type
_entity_poly.pdbx_seq_one_letter_code
_entity_poly.pdbx_strand_id
1 'polypeptide(L)'
;LIVNESASRKSDGIIVTEPYVFAKGAVITRNELNRYAVLPNSDASWTRGRYTLTVEIQSIDGIQNNVSVTAKVEGRSENGLLSEWTTLQSTNAAEDEFLVKLVELVTGTTVDAPQDDNP
;
A
#
# COMPACT_ATOMS: atom_id res chain seq x y z
N LEU A 1 1.84 -4.70 9.38
CA LEU A 1 0.64 -3.85 9.22
C LEU A 1 -0.31 -4.13 10.37
N ILE A 2 -1.09 -3.15 10.81
CA ILE A 2 -2.08 -3.30 11.89
C ILE A 2 -3.46 -3.01 11.29
N VAL A 3 -4.47 -3.82 11.62
CA VAL A 3 -5.85 -3.57 11.16
C VAL A 3 -6.45 -2.41 11.96
N ASN A 4 -7.04 -1.46 11.26
CA ASN A 4 -7.89 -0.43 11.86
C ASN A 4 -9.29 -1.01 12.05
N GLU A 5 -9.59 -1.44 13.28
CA GLU A 5 -10.86 -2.07 13.63
C GLU A 5 -12.07 -1.14 13.43
N SER A 6 -11.89 0.17 13.63
CA SER A 6 -12.97 1.15 13.50
C SER A 6 -13.34 1.50 12.05
N ALA A 7 -12.37 1.45 11.15
CA ALA A 7 -12.56 1.73 9.72
C ALA A 7 -12.93 0.48 8.92
N SER A 8 -12.68 -0.71 9.47
CA SER A 8 -12.97 -1.99 8.83
C SER A 8 -14.45 -2.37 8.97
N ARG A 9 -15.00 -2.97 7.90
CA ARG A 9 -16.30 -3.64 7.90
C ARG A 9 -16.09 -5.08 7.48
N LYS A 10 -15.63 -5.90 8.42
CA LYS A 10 -15.23 -7.29 8.16
C LYS A 10 -16.38 -8.16 7.65
N SER A 11 -17.61 -7.90 8.10
CA SER A 11 -18.82 -8.56 7.59
C SER A 11 -19.08 -8.30 6.11
N ASP A 12 -18.60 -7.15 5.61
CA ASP A 12 -18.81 -6.69 4.25
C ASP A 12 -17.58 -6.98 3.37
N GLY A 13 -16.60 -7.73 3.90
CA GLY A 13 -15.35 -8.05 3.21
C GLY A 13 -14.36 -6.89 3.13
N ILE A 14 -14.53 -5.81 3.92
CA ILE A 14 -13.68 -4.62 3.84
C ILE A 14 -12.77 -4.53 5.06
N ILE A 15 -11.46 -4.59 4.82
CA ILE A 15 -10.42 -4.50 5.85
C ILE A 15 -9.55 -3.28 5.55
N VAL A 16 -9.42 -2.39 6.52
CA VAL A 16 -8.60 -1.18 6.41
C VAL A 16 -7.47 -1.27 7.42
N THR A 17 -6.24 -0.90 7.05
CA THR A 17 -5.11 -0.86 7.98
C THR A 17 -5.02 0.47 8.71
N GLU A 18 -4.33 0.50 9.84
CA GLU A 18 -3.77 1.74 10.35
C GLU A 18 -2.71 2.29 9.38
N PRO A 19 -2.46 3.61 9.36
CA PRO A 19 -1.41 4.18 8.53
C PRO A 19 -0.03 3.64 8.91
N TYR A 20 0.64 2.97 7.98
CA TYR A 20 1.98 2.45 8.17
C TYR A 20 3.02 3.45 7.67
N VAL A 21 3.89 3.91 8.55
CA VAL A 21 4.98 4.84 8.22
C VAL A 21 6.19 4.05 7.73
N PHE A 22 6.44 4.06 6.43
CA PHE A 22 7.55 3.35 5.81
C PHE A 22 8.82 4.21 5.69
N ALA A 23 8.71 5.54 5.77
CA ALA A 23 9.86 6.44 5.67
C ALA A 23 9.80 7.58 6.69
N LYS A 24 10.96 7.95 7.22
CA LYS A 24 11.15 9.08 8.15
C LYS A 24 12.48 9.78 7.86
N GLY A 25 12.46 11.12 7.85
CA GLY A 25 13.62 11.98 7.68
C GLY A 25 13.81 12.50 6.25
N ALA A 26 14.22 13.76 6.13
CA ALA A 26 14.28 14.50 4.87
C ALA A 26 15.19 13.88 3.81
N VAL A 27 16.24 13.15 4.24
CA VAL A 27 17.26 12.59 3.35
C VAL A 27 16.73 11.41 2.54
N ILE A 28 15.99 10.48 3.18
CA ILE A 28 15.58 9.22 2.55
C ILE A 28 14.14 9.25 2.05
N THR A 29 13.29 10.09 2.63
CA THR A 29 11.84 10.01 2.40
C THR A 29 11.47 10.23 0.95
N ARG A 30 12.14 11.14 0.22
CA ARG A 30 11.86 11.35 -1.21
C ARG A 30 12.09 10.08 -2.03
N ASN A 31 13.18 9.37 -1.78
CA ASN A 31 13.51 8.15 -2.49
C ASN A 31 12.55 7.02 -2.15
N GLU A 32 12.19 6.86 -0.87
CA GLU A 32 11.22 5.86 -0.46
C GLU A 32 9.81 6.17 -1.00
N LEU A 33 9.39 7.45 -1.02
CA LEU A 33 8.12 7.84 -1.62
C LEU A 33 8.08 7.53 -3.11
N ASN A 34 9.17 7.76 -3.86
CA ASN A 34 9.23 7.43 -5.30
C ASN A 34 9.01 5.94 -5.60
N ARG A 35 9.22 5.05 -4.63
CA ARG A 35 8.92 3.61 -4.80
C ARG A 35 7.41 3.35 -4.79
N TYR A 36 6.69 4.05 -3.92
CA TYR A 36 5.27 3.80 -3.65
C TYR A 36 4.32 4.84 -4.25
N ALA A 37 4.82 5.97 -4.73
CA ALA A 37 4.00 7.06 -5.23
C ALA A 37 4.69 7.88 -6.34
N VAL A 38 3.86 8.43 -7.23
CA VAL A 38 4.27 9.44 -8.21
C VAL A 38 4.40 10.78 -7.50
N LEU A 39 5.63 11.28 -7.38
CA LEU A 39 5.89 12.58 -6.76
C LEU A 39 5.69 13.72 -7.74
N PRO A 40 5.07 14.85 -7.32
CA PRO A 40 5.02 16.04 -8.13
C PRO A 40 6.42 16.62 -8.32
N ASN A 41 6.66 17.25 -9.48
CA ASN A 41 7.87 18.02 -9.78
C ASN A 41 7.91 19.29 -8.92
N SER A 42 8.21 19.13 -7.64
CA SER A 42 8.32 20.18 -6.64
C SER A 42 9.55 19.96 -5.76
N ASP A 43 10.07 21.05 -5.21
CA ASP A 43 11.15 21.07 -4.22
C ASP A 43 10.65 20.83 -2.79
N ALA A 44 9.49 20.18 -2.65
CA ALA A 44 8.92 19.84 -1.35
C ALA A 44 9.91 19.00 -0.54
N SER A 45 10.20 19.46 0.68
CA SER A 45 11.01 18.71 1.65
C SER A 45 10.14 17.66 2.32
N TRP A 46 10.14 16.45 1.78
CA TRP A 46 9.38 15.32 2.33
C TRP A 46 10.06 14.79 3.59
N THR A 47 9.37 14.77 4.72
CA THR A 47 9.92 14.32 6.00
C THR A 47 9.37 12.99 6.49
N ARG A 48 8.21 12.55 5.97
CA ARG A 48 7.66 11.20 6.20
C ARG A 48 6.89 10.66 5.00
N GLY A 49 6.85 9.35 4.87
CA GLY A 49 5.97 8.63 3.95
C GLY A 49 5.14 7.61 4.72
N ARG A 50 3.84 7.54 4.43
CA ARG A 50 2.96 6.51 4.99
C ARG A 50 1.98 6.01 3.93
N TYR A 51 1.46 4.81 4.12
CA TYR A 51 0.31 4.34 3.36
C TYR A 51 -0.73 3.69 4.26
N THR A 52 -1.97 3.69 3.81
CA THR A 52 -3.08 2.89 4.36
C THR A 52 -3.54 1.94 3.28
N LEU A 53 -3.69 0.65 3.61
CA LEU A 53 -4.26 -0.32 2.69
C LEU A 53 -5.74 -0.52 2.99
N THR A 54 -6.54 -0.56 1.93
CA THR A 54 -7.90 -1.08 1.93
C THR A 54 -7.90 -2.37 1.14
N VAL A 55 -8.34 -3.46 1.76
CA VAL A 55 -8.56 -4.76 1.13
C VAL A 55 -10.06 -4.95 1.04
N GLU A 56 -10.58 -5.22 -0.16
CA GLU A 56 -11.99 -5.55 -0.36
C GLU A 56 -12.11 -6.95 -0.95
N ILE A 57 -13.00 -7.74 -0.34
CA ILE A 57 -13.25 -9.13 -0.72
C ILE A 57 -14.70 -9.22 -1.18
N GLN A 58 -14.88 -9.56 -2.44
CA GLN A 58 -16.19 -9.73 -3.06
C GLN A 58 -16.36 -11.17 -3.52
N SER A 59 -17.35 -11.87 -2.96
CA SER A 59 -17.71 -13.20 -3.46
C SER A 59 -18.26 -13.08 -4.88
N ILE A 60 -17.70 -13.87 -5.79
CA ILE A 60 -18.21 -14.04 -7.15
C ILE A 60 -19.26 -15.15 -7.13
N ASP A 61 -18.90 -16.27 -6.51
CA ASP A 61 -19.77 -17.41 -6.22
C ASP A 61 -19.36 -18.07 -4.88
N GLY A 62 -19.98 -19.21 -4.54
CA GLY A 62 -19.70 -19.92 -3.28
C GLY A 62 -18.28 -20.50 -3.13
N ILE A 63 -17.42 -20.38 -4.15
CA ILE A 63 -16.06 -20.93 -4.16
C ILE A 63 -14.99 -19.92 -4.65
N GLN A 64 -15.37 -18.83 -5.30
CA GLN A 64 -14.48 -17.80 -5.84
C GLN A 64 -14.75 -16.44 -5.23
N ASN A 65 -13.66 -15.70 -4.99
CA ASN A 65 -13.70 -14.33 -4.49
C ASN A 65 -12.77 -13.46 -5.32
N ASN A 66 -13.22 -12.24 -5.64
CA ASN A 66 -12.35 -11.16 -6.06
C ASN A 66 -11.76 -10.50 -4.82
N VAL A 67 -10.44 -10.33 -4.82
CA VAL A 67 -9.73 -9.60 -3.77
C VAL A 67 -9.08 -8.39 -4.43
N SER A 68 -9.51 -7.19 -4.04
CA SER A 68 -8.88 -5.94 -4.44
C SER A 68 -8.08 -5.37 -3.28
N VAL A 69 -6.95 -4.74 -3.60
CA VAL A 69 -6.12 -4.03 -2.63
C VAL A 69 -5.86 -2.65 -3.20
N THR A 70 -6.01 -1.62 -2.37
CA THR A 70 -5.76 -0.23 -2.75
C THR A 70 -4.95 0.45 -1.67
N ALA A 71 -3.89 1.16 -2.05
CA ALA A 71 -3.09 1.95 -1.13
C ALA A 71 -3.42 3.44 -1.25
N LYS A 72 -3.80 4.06 -0.13
CA LYS A 72 -3.75 5.51 0.02
C LYS A 72 -2.35 5.88 0.50
N VAL A 73 -1.49 6.35 -0.42
CA VAL A 73 -0.14 6.80 -0.11
C VAL A 73 -0.14 8.28 0.23
N GLU A 74 0.53 8.67 1.31
CA GLU A 74 0.63 10.04 1.79
C GLU A 74 2.07 10.41 2.10
N GLY A 75 2.50 11.57 1.59
CA GLY A 75 3.77 12.20 1.94
C GLY A 75 3.53 13.33 2.93
N ARG A 76 4.38 13.45 3.95
CA ARG A 76 4.43 14.64 4.80
C ARG A 76 5.50 15.57 4.31
N SER A 77 5.14 16.79 3.91
CA SER A 77 6.09 17.83 3.52
C SER A 77 6.21 18.89 4.61
N GLU A 78 7.35 19.58 4.64
CA GLU A 78 7.58 20.77 5.45
C GLU A 78 7.97 21.93 4.54
N ASN A 79 7.28 23.06 4.65
CA ASN A 79 7.57 24.28 3.90
C ASN A 79 7.95 25.47 4.80
N GLY A 80 8.60 25.18 5.94
CA GLY A 80 9.09 26.18 6.90
C GLY A 80 8.03 26.81 7.81
N LEU A 81 6.77 26.90 7.35
CA LEU A 81 5.64 27.43 8.12
C LEU A 81 4.61 26.37 8.49
N LEU A 82 4.39 25.38 7.62
CA LEU A 82 3.38 24.34 7.82
C LEU A 82 3.95 22.96 7.51
N SER A 83 3.36 21.96 8.15
CA SER A 83 3.66 20.56 7.90
C SER A 83 2.37 19.78 7.72
N GLU A 84 2.14 19.34 6.48
CA GLU A 84 0.89 18.74 6.06
C GLU A 84 1.13 17.34 5.46
N TRP A 85 0.10 16.49 5.58
CA TRP A 85 0.05 15.22 4.85
C TRP A 85 -0.70 15.46 3.55
N THR A 86 -0.06 15.15 2.43
CA THR A 86 -0.67 15.23 1.10
C THR A 86 -0.85 13.83 0.56
N THR A 87 -2.04 13.52 0.03
CA THR A 87 -2.28 12.26 -0.69
C THR A 87 -1.56 12.32 -2.04
N LEU A 88 -0.84 11.25 -2.35
CA LEU A 88 -0.07 11.10 -3.58
C LEU A 88 -0.66 9.95 -4.40
N GLN A 89 -0.47 10.02 -5.72
CA GLN A 89 -0.89 8.94 -6.60
C GLN A 89 -0.01 7.71 -6.34
N SER A 90 -0.63 6.57 -6.04
CA SER A 90 0.07 5.29 -5.88
C SER A 90 0.74 4.84 -7.18
N THR A 91 1.87 4.15 -7.06
CA THR A 91 2.50 3.39 -8.17
C THR A 91 2.02 1.95 -8.25
N ASN A 92 1.09 1.54 -7.37
CA ASN A 92 0.64 0.16 -7.11
C ASN A 92 1.67 -0.74 -6.41
N ALA A 93 2.87 -0.24 -6.10
CA ALA A 93 3.91 -1.08 -5.52
C ALA A 93 3.54 -1.65 -4.13
N ALA A 94 2.85 -0.88 -3.29
CA ALA A 94 2.45 -1.36 -1.96
C ALA A 94 1.31 -2.40 -2.07
N GLU A 95 0.41 -2.21 -3.03
CA GLU A 95 -0.67 -3.11 -3.36
C GLU A 95 -0.14 -4.45 -3.88
N ASP A 96 0.79 -4.42 -4.83
CA ASP A 96 1.40 -5.60 -5.43
C ASP A 96 2.21 -6.39 -4.40
N GLU A 97 3.08 -5.71 -3.63
CA GLU A 97 3.85 -6.34 -2.53
C GLU A 97 2.92 -7.04 -1.52
N PHE A 98 1.81 -6.40 -1.16
CA PHE A 98 0.84 -6.98 -0.25
C PHE A 98 0.09 -8.16 -0.88
N LEU A 99 -0.36 -8.04 -2.13
CA LEU A 99 -1.09 -9.09 -2.85
C LEU A 99 -0.25 -10.35 -3.02
N VAL A 100 1.04 -10.21 -3.40
CA VAL A 100 1.97 -11.35 -3.52
C VAL A 100 2.05 -12.09 -2.19
N LYS A 101 2.25 -11.36 -1.08
CA LYS A 101 2.33 -11.97 0.26
C LYS A 101 1.01 -12.59 0.70
N LEU A 102 -0.13 -12.01 0.33
CA LEU A 102 -1.45 -12.56 0.63
C LEU A 102 -1.68 -13.87 -0.13
N VAL A 103 -1.37 -13.91 -1.43
CA VAL A 103 -1.50 -15.12 -2.24
C VAL A 103 -0.59 -16.22 -1.71
N GLU A 104 0.68 -15.91 -1.42
CA GLU A 104 1.62 -16.84 -0.78
C GLU A 104 1.06 -17.42 0.51
N LEU A 105 0.52 -16.57 1.39
CA LEU A 105 -0.01 -17.00 2.67
C LEU A 105 -1.25 -17.89 2.54
N VAL A 106 -2.14 -17.59 1.59
CA VAL A 106 -3.43 -18.27 1.46
C VAL A 106 -3.31 -19.55 0.63
N THR A 107 -2.44 -19.56 -0.38
CA THR A 107 -2.31 -20.68 -1.34
C THR A 107 -1.10 -21.55 -1.09
N GLY A 108 -0.08 -21.04 -0.39
CA GLY A 108 1.23 -21.67 -0.27
C GLY A 108 2.10 -21.56 -1.54
N THR A 109 1.63 -20.86 -2.58
CA THR A 109 2.34 -20.70 -3.86
C THR A 109 3.01 -19.33 -3.94
N THR A 110 4.30 -19.31 -4.27
CA THR A 110 5.04 -18.07 -4.58
C THR A 110 4.73 -17.59 -5.99
N VAL A 111 4.24 -16.36 -6.11
CA VAL A 111 3.83 -15.77 -7.39
C VAL A 111 5.03 -15.43 -8.30
N ASP A 112 6.22 -15.29 -7.71
CA ASP A 112 7.49 -14.97 -8.39
C ASP A 112 8.39 -16.21 -8.68
N ALA A 113 7.85 -17.43 -8.61
CA ALA A 113 8.63 -18.59 -9.06
C ALA A 113 8.90 -18.45 -10.57
N PRO A 114 10.17 -18.56 -11.05
CA PRO A 114 10.43 -18.72 -12.46
C PRO A 114 9.54 -19.85 -12.99
N GLN A 115 8.80 -19.59 -14.07
CA GLN A 115 8.18 -20.67 -14.82
C GLN A 115 9.31 -21.61 -15.24
N ASP A 116 9.36 -22.81 -14.67
CA ASP A 116 10.16 -23.89 -15.24
C ASP A 116 9.54 -24.18 -16.62
N ASP A 117 10.09 -23.54 -17.66
CA ASP A 117 9.89 -23.92 -19.07
C ASP A 117 10.47 -25.32 -19.23
N ASN A 118 9.68 -26.34 -18.90
CA ASN A 118 10.03 -27.72 -19.16
C ASN A 118 9.70 -28.02 -20.64
N PRO A 119 10.69 -28.43 -21.46
CA PRO A 119 10.57 -28.57 -22.91
C PRO A 119 9.61 -29.68 -23.38
#